data_AF-A0A2T0Q7U7-F1
#
_entry.id   AF-A0A2T0Q7U7-F1
#
_cell.length_a   1.000
_cell.length_b   1.000
_cell.length_c   1.000
_cell.angle_alpha   90.00
_cell.angle_beta   90.00
_cell.angle_gamma   90.00
#
_symmetry.space_group_name_H-M   'P 1'
#
loop_
_entity.id
_entity.type
_entity.pdbx_description
1 polymer ?
#
loop_
_entity_poly.entity_id
_entity_poly.type
_entity_poly.pdbx_seq_one_letter_code
_entity_poly.pdbx_strand_id
1 'polypeptide(L)' 'MSADEVASQVSSELAAQVGYEPEEVTCPEDLPAEVGASIRCELTHEGTTLGVTVTASAVEGGQVDFDIQVDDQPAG' A
#
# COMPACT_ATOMS: atom_id res chain seq x y z
N MET A 1 4.12 6.74 9.38
CA MET A 1 4.20 5.27 9.42
C MET A 1 5.38 4.86 8.57
N SER A 2 6.22 3.92 8.99
CA SER A 2 7.41 3.57 8.22
C SER A 2 7.06 2.80 6.94
N ALA A 3 7.86 2.93 5.89
CA ALA A 3 7.65 2.26 4.60
C ALA A 3 7.47 0.73 4.75
N ASP A 4 8.27 0.08 5.60
CA ASP A 4 8.12 -1.35 5.95
C ASP A 4 6.78 -1.67 6.63
N GLU A 5 6.32 -0.82 7.56
CA GLU A 5 5.02 -1.02 8.20
C GLU A 5 3.88 -0.82 7.21
N VAL A 6 4.00 0.17 6.32
CA VAL A 6 3.03 0.38 5.24
C VAL A 6 2.99 -0.84 4.34
N ALA A 7 4.13 -1.30 3.85
CA ALA A 7 4.22 -2.47 2.98
C ALA A 7 3.61 -3.72 3.61
N SER A 8 3.88 -3.98 4.89
CA SER A 8 3.34 -5.15 5.59
C SER A 8 1.83 -5.09 5.82
N GLN A 9 1.25 -3.91 6.07
CA GLN A 9 -0.20 -3.81 6.20
C GLN A 9 -0.88 -3.85 4.83
N VAL A 10 -0.29 -3.16 3.87
CA VAL A 10 -0.76 -3.11 2.48
C VAL A 10 -0.81 -4.51 1.87
N SER A 11 0.21 -5.35 2.09
CA SER A 11 0.21 -6.74 1.63
C SER A 11 -0.95 -7.57 2.20
N SER A 12 -1.23 -7.42 3.51
CA SER A 12 -2.32 -8.09 4.20
C SER A 12 -3.70 -7.64 3.67
N GLU A 13 -3.89 -6.34 3.48
CA GLU A 13 -5.14 -5.81 2.92
C GLU A 13 -5.32 -6.15 1.44
N LEU A 14 -4.25 -6.15 0.66
CA LEU A 14 -4.28 -6.61 -0.73
C LEU A 14 -4.72 -8.05 -0.81
N ALA A 15 -4.18 -8.94 0.03
CA ALA A 15 -4.61 -10.33 0.09
C ALA A 15 -6.12 -10.45 0.31
N ALA A 16 -6.71 -9.57 1.12
CA ALA A 16 -8.15 -9.52 1.35
C ALA A 16 -8.94 -8.91 0.17
N GLN A 17 -8.41 -7.88 -0.50
CA GLN A 17 -9.09 -7.17 -1.60
C GLN A 17 -9.03 -7.91 -2.93
N VAL A 18 -7.83 -8.37 -3.33
CA VAL A 18 -7.61 -9.03 -4.63
C VAL A 18 -7.72 -10.55 -4.55
N GLY A 19 -7.76 -11.10 -3.33
CA GLY A 19 -7.94 -12.54 -3.09
C GLY A 19 -6.68 -13.39 -3.28
N TYR A 20 -5.51 -12.75 -3.44
CA TYR A 20 -4.20 -13.41 -3.49
C TYR A 20 -3.16 -12.59 -2.73
N GLU A 21 -2.25 -13.28 -2.05
CA GLU A 21 -1.18 -12.62 -1.31
C GLU A 21 -0.04 -12.23 -2.27
N PRO A 22 0.35 -10.95 -2.33
CA PRO A 22 1.49 -10.53 -3.13
C PRO A 22 2.78 -11.17 -2.63
N GLU A 23 3.73 -11.42 -3.53
CA GLU A 23 5.04 -11.97 -3.16
C GLU A 23 5.89 -10.92 -2.45
N GLU A 24 5.83 -9.68 -2.95
CA GLU A 24 6.55 -8.55 -2.39
C GLU A 24 5.72 -7.28 -2.54
N VAL A 25 5.76 -6.43 -1.52
CA VAL A 25 5.27 -5.05 -1.58
C VAL A 25 6.41 -4.17 -1.13
N THR A 26 6.79 -3.21 -1.98
CA THR A 26 7.85 -2.26 -1.72
C THR A 26 7.28 -0.85 -1.74
N CYS A 27 7.43 -0.12 -0.63
CA CYS A 27 7.10 1.29 -0.56
C CYS A 27 8.40 2.10 -0.53
N PRO A 28 8.67 2.99 -1.51
CA PRO A 28 9.91 3.75 -1.57
C PRO A 28 9.98 4.86 -0.52
N GLU A 29 8.83 5.25 0.05
CA GLU A 29 8.69 6.37 0.96
C GLU A 29 7.81 5.98 2.16
N ASP A 30 8.06 6.61 3.31
CA ASP A 30 7.24 6.48 4.50
C ASP A 30 5.91 7.21 4.31
N LEU A 31 4.79 6.61 4.73
CA LEU A 31 3.48 7.28 4.69
C LEU A 31 3.45 8.37 5.78
N PRO A 32 3.29 9.65 5.43
CA PRO A 32 3.15 10.71 6.41
C PRO A 32 1.90 10.44 7.26
N ALA A 33 2.01 10.66 8.58
CA ALA A 33 0.87 10.59 9.48
C ALA A 33 0.02 11.86 9.36
N GLU A 34 -0.46 12.14 8.16
CA GLU A 34 -1.26 13.29 7.80
C GLU A 34 -2.44 12.84 6.93
N VAL A 35 -3.65 13.23 7.33
CA VAL A 35 -4.86 12.90 6.58
C VAL A 35 -4.80 13.53 5.19
N GLY A 36 -4.99 12.72 4.16
CA GLY A 36 -4.88 13.09 2.75
C GLY A 36 -3.49 12.91 2.16
N ALA A 37 -2.48 12.54 2.96
CA ALA A 37 -1.17 12.17 2.43
C ALA A 37 -1.28 10.87 1.65
N SER A 38 -0.61 10.79 0.51
CA SER A 38 -0.57 9.59 -0.31
C SER A 38 0.84 9.26 -0.75
N ILE A 39 1.11 7.96 -0.84
CA ILE A 39 2.36 7.41 -1.38
C ILE A 39 2.04 6.36 -2.42
N ARG A 40 3.04 6.04 -3.26
CA ARG A 40 2.93 4.98 -4.25
C ARG A 40 3.86 3.83 -3.88
N CYS A 41 3.29 2.68 -3.59
CA CYS A 41 4.01 1.43 -3.40
C CYS A 41 3.94 0.59 -4.67
N GLU A 42 4.84 -0.37 -4.79
CA GLU A 42 4.91 -1.33 -5.88
C GLU A 42 4.64 -2.72 -5.32
N LEU A 43 3.64 -3.39 -5.87
CA LEU A 43 3.32 -4.78 -5.57
C LEU A 43 3.90 -5.66 -6.67
N THR A 44 4.57 -6.74 -6.31
CA THR A 44 5.04 -7.76 -7.24
C THR A 44 4.37 -9.09 -6.94
N HIS A 45 3.80 -9.72 -7.96
CA HIS A 45 3.17 -11.03 -7.89
C HIS A 45 3.27 -11.77 -9.23
N GLU A 46 3.82 -12.99 -9.21
CA GLU A 46 4.01 -13.85 -10.39
C GLU A 46 4.75 -13.14 -11.55
N GLY A 47 5.73 -12.29 -11.21
CA GLY A 47 6.47 -11.49 -12.19
C GLY A 47 5.69 -10.31 -12.80
N THR A 48 4.51 -10.01 -12.28
CA THR A 48 3.74 -8.80 -12.60
C THR A 48 3.93 -7.78 -11.50
N THR A 49 4.32 -6.55 -11.88
CA THR A 49 4.39 -5.43 -10.95
C THR A 49 3.21 -4.49 -11.15
N LEU A 50 2.46 -4.25 -10.08
CA LEU A 50 1.30 -3.36 -10.02
C LEU A 50 1.63 -2.17 -9.12
N GLY A 51 1.25 -0.98 -9.57
CA GLY A 51 1.30 0.19 -8.71
C GLY A 51 0.16 0.17 -7.69
N VAL A 52 0.47 0.53 -6.46
CA VAL A 52 -0.49 0.60 -5.36
C VAL A 52 -0.42 2.00 -4.76
N THR A 53 -1.50 2.74 -4.84
CA THR A 53 -1.61 4.06 -4.22
C THR A 53 -2.20 3.89 -2.83
N VAL A 54 -1.45 4.31 -1.81
CA VAL A 54 -1.86 4.28 -0.41
C VAL A 54 -2.17 5.69 0.02
N THR A 55 -3.35 5.94 0.57
CA THR A 55 -3.79 7.28 1.01
C THR A 55 -4.21 7.25 2.46
N ALA A 56 -3.55 8.01 3.32
CA ALA A 56 -3.93 8.16 4.72
C ALA A 56 -5.31 8.84 4.81
N SER A 57 -6.30 8.14 5.36
CA SER A 57 -7.67 8.63 5.50
C SER A 57 -7.99 9.10 6.92
N ALA A 58 -7.33 8.54 7.94
CA ALA A 58 -7.43 9.03 9.32
C ALA A 58 -6.12 8.86 10.09
N VAL A 59 -5.95 9.67 11.14
CA VAL A 59 -4.84 9.55 12.08
C VAL A 59 -5.40 9.71 13.48
N GLU A 60 -5.49 8.61 14.23
CA GLU A 60 -6.06 8.58 15.58
C GLU A 60 -5.08 7.98 16.58
N GLY A 61 -4.68 8.76 17.58
CA GLY A 61 -3.90 8.25 18.71
C GLY A 61 -2.54 7.61 18.37
N GLY A 62 -2.00 7.86 17.17
CA GLY A 62 -0.77 7.24 16.66
C GLY A 62 -0.99 6.09 15.68
N GLN A 63 -2.24 5.67 15.48
CA GLN A 63 -2.64 4.78 14.40
C GLN A 63 -3.00 5.61 13.16
N VAL A 64 -2.50 5.21 12.00
CA VAL A 64 -2.83 5.83 10.72
C VAL A 64 -3.70 4.83 9.98
N ASP A 65 -4.95 5.20 9.73
CA ASP A 65 -5.83 4.47 8.82
C ASP A 65 -5.56 4.98 7.40
N PHE A 66 -5.54 4.06 6.45
CA PHE A 66 -5.29 4.36 5.06
C PHE A 66 -6.16 3.50 4.15
N ASP A 67 -6.41 4.04 2.97
CA ASP A 67 -7.09 3.36 1.89
C ASP A 67 -6.06 2.95 0.84
N ILE A 68 -6.25 1.76 0.28
CA ILE A 68 -5.38 1.19 -0.74
C ILE A 68 -6.14 1.13 -2.05
N GLN A 69 -5.53 1.68 -3.09
CA GLN A 69 -6.04 1.60 -4.46
C GLN A 69 -4.98 0.97 -5.36
N VAL A 70 -5.28 -0.21 -5.90
CA VAL A 70 -4.44 -0.87 -6.91
C VAL A 70 -4.69 -0.24 -8.26
N ASP A 71 -3.63 0.04 -9.02
CA ASP A 71 -3.76 0.49 -10.39
C ASP A 71 -4.45 -0.58 -11.25
N ASP A 72 -5.49 -0.20 -12.01
CA ASP A 72 -6.23 -1.08 -12.94
C ASP A 72 -5.36 -1.62 -14.09
N GLN A 73 -4.20 -1.02 -14.34
CA GLN A 73 -3.24 -1.46 -15.35
C GLN A 73 -1.89 -1.81 -14.68
N PRO A 74 -1.34 -3.02 -14.91
CA PRO A 74 0.05 -3.28 -14.57
C PRO A 74 0.94 -2.26 -15.27
N ALA A 75 2.02 -1.85 -14.61
CA ALA A 75 3.01 -0.97 -15.22
C ALA A 75 3.63 -1.73 -16.41
N GLY A 76 3.11 -1.45 -17.61
CA GLY A 76 3.48 -2.12 -18.86
C GLY A 76 4.76 -1.60 -19.49
#